data_AF-A0A2U8WHN4-F1
#
_entry.id   AF-A0A2U8WHN4-F1
#
_cell.length_a   1.000
_cell.length_b   1.000
_cell.length_c   1.000
_cell.angle_alpha   90.00
_cell.angle_beta   90.00
_cell.angle_gamma   90.00
#
_symmetry.space_group_name_H-M   'P 1'
#
loop_
_entity.id
_entity.type
_entity.pdbx_description
1 polymer ?
#
loop_
_entity_poly.entity_id
_entity_poly.type
_entity_poly.pdbx_seq_one_letter_code
_entity_poly.pdbx_strand_id
1 'polypeptide(L)'
;MNQLPVEGAVDAPILFFDEAPALGTGPGVGRVTLSALVQEVGANGAISYRRVAVAHLRGNALAFEGLREAINRMELLASPVQGSPN
;
A
#
# COMPACT_ATOMS: atom_id res chain seq x y z
N MET A 1 -10.74 -34.09 -1.55
CA MET A 1 -9.93 -32.95 -2.05
C MET A 1 -9.96 -31.87 -0.99
N ASN A 2 -8.88 -31.66 -0.24
CA ASN A 2 -8.78 -30.49 0.64
C ASN A 2 -8.40 -29.29 -0.24
N GLN A 3 -9.32 -28.33 -0.40
CA GLN A 3 -8.95 -27.00 -0.91
C GLN A 3 -8.06 -26.34 0.15
N LEU A 4 -6.82 -26.01 -0.21
CA LEU A 4 -6.03 -25.08 0.58
C LEU A 4 -6.75 -23.72 0.60
N PRO A 5 -6.76 -23.00 1.73
CA PRO A 5 -7.30 -21.65 1.76
C PRO A 5 -6.57 -20.81 0.72
N VAL A 6 -7.34 -20.04 -0.06
CA VAL A 6 -6.74 -19.05 -0.98
C VAL A 6 -5.94 -18.07 -0.13
N GLU A 7 -4.69 -17.82 -0.50
CA GLU A 7 -3.87 -16.80 0.14
C GLU A 7 -4.62 -15.45 0.09
N GLY A 8 -4.87 -14.84 1.25
CA GLY A 8 -5.74 -13.66 1.37
C GLY A 8 -7.21 -13.93 1.78
N ALA A 9 -7.64 -15.19 1.92
CA ALA A 9 -9.02 -15.54 2.27
C ALA A 9 -9.26 -15.73 3.79
N VAL A 10 -8.20 -15.93 4.57
CA VAL A 10 -8.27 -16.05 6.04
C VAL A 10 -7.63 -14.81 6.69
N ASP A 11 -6.45 -14.43 6.21
CA ASP A 11 -5.74 -13.21 6.62
C ASP A 11 -5.73 -12.20 5.47
N ALA A 12 -5.66 -10.90 5.78
CA ALA A 12 -5.51 -9.88 4.74
C ALA A 12 -4.19 -10.10 3.97
N PRO A 13 -4.19 -9.94 2.62
CA PRO A 13 -2.96 -10.10 1.85
C PRO A 13 -1.93 -9.05 2.25
N ILE A 14 -0.66 -9.47 2.37
CA ILE A 14 0.47 -8.55 2.49
C ILE A 14 0.74 -7.97 1.10
N LEU A 15 0.76 -6.65 1.00
CA LEU A 15 1.04 -5.94 -0.24
C LEU A 15 2.13 -4.90 -0.02
N PHE A 16 2.97 -4.73 -1.05
CA PHE A 16 3.98 -3.68 -1.12
C PHE A 16 3.49 -2.61 -2.09
N PHE A 17 3.69 -1.34 -1.74
CA PHE A 17 3.37 -0.21 -2.59
C PHE A 17 4.49 0.82 -2.52
N ASP A 18 4.71 1.52 -3.62
CA ASP A 18 5.69 2.60 -3.71
C ASP A 18 5.00 3.97 -3.72
N GLU A 19 3.79 4.04 -4.28
CA GLU A 19 3.09 5.31 -4.54
C GLU A 19 1.58 5.18 -4.30
N ALA A 20 0.92 6.31 -4.00
CA ALA A 20 -0.54 6.45 -3.95
C ALA A 20 -1.02 7.44 -5.03
N PRO A 21 -0.96 7.07 -6.33
CA PRO A 21 -1.00 8.03 -7.43
C PRO A 21 -2.37 8.67 -7.70
N ALA A 22 -3.45 8.06 -7.21
CA ALA A 22 -4.80 8.53 -7.49
C ALA A 22 -5.66 8.49 -6.23
N LEU A 23 -6.39 9.58 -6.01
CA LEU A 23 -7.37 9.71 -4.95
C LEU A 23 -8.67 10.32 -5.47
N GLY A 24 -9.76 10.07 -4.77
CA GLY A 24 -11.04 10.67 -5.07
C GLY A 24 -12.06 10.42 -3.97
N THR A 25 -13.19 11.10 -4.07
CA THR A 25 -14.32 10.92 -3.15
C THR A 25 -15.62 10.87 -3.95
N GLY A 26 -16.63 10.22 -3.38
CA GLY A 26 -17.98 10.19 -3.93
C GLY A 26 -18.95 9.58 -2.91
N PRO A 27 -20.24 9.95 -2.96
CA PRO A 27 -21.24 9.78 -1.88
C PRO A 27 -20.73 9.33 -0.50
N GLY A 28 -19.85 10.12 0.14
CA GLY A 28 -19.31 9.82 1.49
C GLY A 28 -18.24 8.73 1.58
N VAL A 29 -17.76 8.21 0.45
CA VAL A 29 -16.74 7.17 0.33
C VAL A 29 -15.50 7.75 -0.35
N GLY A 30 -14.38 7.76 0.39
CA GLY A 30 -13.05 8.04 -0.14
C GLY A 30 -12.48 6.84 -0.90
N ARG A 31 -11.58 7.11 -1.84
CA ARG A 31 -10.90 6.12 -2.67
C ARG A 31 -9.45 6.52 -2.85
N VAL A 32 -8.54 5.56 -2.67
CA VAL A 32 -7.11 5.74 -2.97
C VAL A 32 -6.63 4.50 -3.73
N THR A 33 -5.89 4.71 -4.81
CA THR A 33 -5.17 3.62 -5.49
C THR A 33 -3.74 3.60 -4.98
N LEU A 34 -3.27 2.43 -4.56
CA LEU A 34 -1.85 2.18 -4.28
C LEU A 34 -1.23 1.49 -5.50
N SER A 35 -0.02 1.87 -5.85
CA SER A 35 0.74 1.26 -6.94
C SER A 35 2.17 0.92 -6.56
N ALA A 36 2.71 -0.10 -7.22
CA ALA A 36 4.12 -0.48 -7.14
C ALA A 36 4.79 -0.40 -8.52
N LEU A 37 6.09 -0.17 -8.54
CA LEU A 37 6.94 -0.24 -9.72
C LEU A 37 7.45 -1.68 -9.88
N VAL A 38 6.97 -2.36 -10.91
CA VAL A 38 7.42 -3.72 -11.23
C VAL A 38 8.48 -3.63 -12.32
N GLN A 39 9.63 -4.22 -12.02
CA GLN A 39 10.68 -4.46 -13.00
C GLN A 39 10.34 -5.72 -13.80
N GLU A 40 10.37 -5.62 -15.12
CA GLU A 40 10.15 -6.74 -16.03
C GLU A 40 11.37 -6.94 -16.92
N VAL A 41 11.75 -8.21 -17.12
CA VAL A 41 12.82 -8.60 -18.03
C VAL A 41 12.17 -9.15 -19.30
N GLY A 42 12.34 -8.42 -20.40
CA GLY A 42 11.87 -8.83 -21.72
C GLY A 42 12.62 -10.05 -22.25
N ALA A 43 12.06 -10.70 -23.26
CA ALA A 43 12.63 -11.92 -23.86
C ALA A 43 14.05 -11.74 -24.44
N ASN A 44 14.44 -10.50 -24.75
CA ASN A 44 15.78 -10.11 -25.21
C ASN A 44 16.72 -9.66 -24.06
N GLY A 45 16.32 -9.84 -22.80
CA GLY A 45 17.04 -9.37 -21.63
C GLY A 45 16.90 -7.87 -21.34
N ALA A 46 16.07 -7.14 -22.10
CA ALA A 46 15.83 -5.72 -21.84
C ALA A 46 15.05 -5.53 -20.53
N ILE A 47 15.52 -4.62 -19.68
CA ILE A 47 14.83 -4.25 -18.45
C ILE A 47 13.84 -3.13 -18.76
N SER A 48 12.59 -3.32 -18.36
CA SER A 48 11.56 -2.28 -18.38
C SER A 48 10.92 -2.15 -17.01
N TYR A 49 10.32 -1.00 -16.74
CA TYR A 49 9.60 -0.75 -15.50
C TYR A 49 8.19 -0.33 -15.85
N ARG A 50 7.21 -0.87 -15.14
CA ARG A 50 5.83 -0.39 -15.23
C ARG A 50 5.21 -0.24 -13.85
N ARG A 51 4.35 0.77 -13.71
CA ARG A 51 3.50 0.91 -12.53
C ARG A 51 2.33 -0.04 -12.62
N VAL A 52 2.03 -0.71 -11.51
CA VAL A 52 0.89 -1.61 -11.38
C VAL A 52 0.07 -1.22 -10.16
N ALA A 53 -1.25 -1.19 -10.29
CA ALA A 53 -2.12 -1.03 -9.12
C ALA A 53 -2.03 -2.30 -8.27
N VAL A 54 -1.73 -2.14 -6.98
CA VAL A 54 -1.61 -3.23 -6.01
C VAL A 54 -2.76 -3.27 -5.02
N ALA A 55 -3.42 -2.13 -4.79
CA ALA A 55 -4.60 -2.05 -3.94
C ALA A 55 -5.49 -0.85 -4.30
N HIS A 56 -6.79 -0.99 -3.99
CA HIS A 56 -7.74 0.11 -3.97
C HIS A 56 -8.34 0.23 -2.57
N LEU A 57 -7.93 1.25 -1.83
CA LEU A 57 -8.50 1.56 -0.53
C LEU A 57 -9.85 2.24 -0.73
N ARG A 58 -10.89 1.76 -0.03
CA ARG A 58 -12.21 2.38 0.01
C ARG A 58 -12.69 2.45 1.45
N GLY A 59 -13.26 3.57 1.83
CA GLY A 59 -13.70 3.80 3.21
C GLY A 59 -14.47 5.09 3.35
N ASN A 60 -15.18 5.23 4.46
CA ASN A 60 -15.81 6.49 4.85
C ASN A 60 -14.76 7.46 5.43
N ALA A 61 -15.20 8.66 5.81
CA ALA A 61 -14.32 9.68 6.39
C ALA A 61 -13.56 9.19 7.65
N LEU A 62 -14.26 8.48 8.56
CA LEU A 62 -13.66 7.96 9.80
C LEU A 62 -12.58 6.91 9.52
N ALA A 63 -12.77 6.04 8.53
CA ALA A 63 -11.77 5.04 8.16
C ALA A 63 -10.47 5.69 7.65
N PHE A 64 -10.59 6.73 6.81
CA PHE A 64 -9.42 7.46 6.32
C PHE A 64 -8.78 8.36 7.37
N GLU A 65 -9.55 8.88 8.33
CA GLU A 65 -9.01 9.57 9.49
C GLU A 65 -8.15 8.63 10.35
N GLY A 66 -8.65 7.42 10.62
CA GLY A 66 -7.88 6.39 11.33
C GLY A 66 -6.61 5.99 10.58
N LEU A 67 -6.67 5.86 9.25
CA LEU A 67 -5.50 5.56 8.42
C LEU A 67 -4.46 6.70 8.50
N ARG A 68 -4.88 7.95 8.40
CA ARG A 68 -4.00 9.12 8.52
C ARG A 68 -3.28 9.14 9.87
N GLU A 69 -4.00 8.89 10.96
CA GLU A 69 -3.42 8.86 12.30
C GLU A 69 -2.40 7.72 12.46
N ALA A 70 -2.69 6.54 11.91
CA ALA A 70 -1.75 5.42 11.93
C ALA A 70 -0.44 5.74 11.18
N ILE A 71 -0.53 6.39 10.01
CA ILE A 71 0.65 6.83 9.23
C ILE A 71 1.47 7.85 10.04
N ASN A 72 0.82 8.88 10.60
CA ASN A 72 1.51 9.89 11.42
C ASN A 72 2.27 9.25 12.59
N ARG A 73 1.67 8.26 13.27
CA ARG A 73 2.33 7.55 14.38
C ARG A 73 3.51 6.70 13.91
N MET A 74 3.37 6.03 12.77
CA MET A 74 4.47 5.27 12.17
C MET A 74 5.66 6.18 11.87
N GLU A 75 5.43 7.38 11.31
CA GLU A 75 6.49 8.36 11.04
C GLU A 75 7.18 8.85 12.33
N LEU A 76 6.42 9.10 13.39
CA LEU A 76 6.97 9.45 14.69
C LEU A 76 7.85 8.34 15.27
N LEU A 77 7.44 7.08 15.13
CA LEU A 77 8.22 5.92 15.59
C LEU A 77 9.49 5.69 14.74
N ALA A 78 9.43 6.00 13.45
CA ALA A 78 10.56 5.89 12.54
C ALA A 78 11.55 7.06 12.67
N SER A 79 11.15 8.15 13.33
CA SER A 79 12.00 9.31 13.54
C SER A 79 13.16 8.95 14.48
N PRO A 80 14.43 9.20 14.11
CA PRO A 80 15.55 8.94 15.00
C PRO A 80 15.41 9.74 16.29
N VAL A 81 15.60 9.08 17.43
CA VAL A 81 15.63 9.76 18.73
C VAL A 81 16.77 10.76 18.70
N GLN A 82 16.47 12.06 18.75
CA GLN A 82 17.50 13.08 18.92
C GLN A 82 18.19 12.81 20.26
N GLY A 83 19.45 12.34 20.22
CA GLY A 83 20.30 12.26 21.39
C GLY A 83 21.11 10.98 21.62
N SER A 84 21.16 9.99 20.73
CA SER A 84 22.16 8.92 20.86
C SER A 84 23.55 9.47 20.56
N PRO A 85 24.46 9.58 21.56
CA PRO A 85 25.86 9.90 21.29
C PRO A 85 26.50 8.65 20.68
N ASN A 86 27.27 8.85 19.60
CA ASN A 86 28.22 7.85 19.10
C ASN A 86 29.27 7.54 20.15
#